data_AF-A0A8J4BFU4-F1
#
_entry.id   AF-A0A8J4BFU4-F1
#
_cell.length_a   1.000
_cell.length_b   1.000
_cell.length_c   1.000
_cell.angle_alpha   90.00
_cell.angle_beta   90.00
_cell.angle_gamma   90.00
#
_symmetry.space_group_name_H-M   'P 1'
#
loop_
_entity.id
_entity.type
_entity.pdbx_description
1 polymer ?
#
loop_
_entity_poly.entity_id
_entity_poly.type
_entity_poly.pdbx_seq_one_letter_code
_entity_poly.pdbx_strand_id
1 'polypeptide(L)'
;MGAEMYSGMSALAEPNEVVTRGIALHKMIRLVTMALGGEGWLSFMGNEFGHPEWIDFPRDGNGWSHHYCRRQWSLADTTHLRYKFLQAWDAAMMRLDEHYGFLSSSHQWVTHMDEQEQILVFERGPLVFVFNWNPFGFYEGYRVAVPHPGKWRVALDSDAWDFGGMGRVGHDADHFSDPEPAGTSRDRQQSIRVLAPSRTAIVYYNADTHTHWQQQQQQPEAEEQQEQEQGLGHSHSLHGLAPAATQTAGGLSLASGDEQSGPLY
;
A
#
# COMPACT_ATOMS: atom_id res chain seq x y z
N MET A 1 -2.55 1.51 22.67
CA MET A 1 -2.51 0.29 23.49
C MET A 1 -1.82 0.52 24.83
N GLY A 2 -0.81 1.39 24.92
CA GLY A 2 -0.27 1.81 26.22
C GLY A 2 0.38 0.64 26.97
N ALA A 3 0.18 0.57 28.28
CA ALA A 3 0.76 -0.49 29.13
C ALA A 3 0.36 -1.91 28.70
N GLU A 4 -0.81 -2.08 28.07
CA GLU A 4 -1.31 -3.38 27.62
C GLU A 4 -0.44 -4.03 26.53
N MET A 5 0.47 -3.30 25.89
CA MET A 5 1.41 -3.89 24.92
C MET A 5 2.39 -4.87 25.56
N TYR A 6 2.72 -4.69 26.84
CA TYR A 6 3.75 -5.50 27.51
C TYR A 6 3.19 -6.81 28.06
N SER A 7 1.89 -6.88 28.35
CA SER A 7 1.22 -8.05 28.93
C SER A 7 0.17 -8.67 28.00
N GLY A 8 -0.41 -7.90 27.09
CA GLY A 8 -1.56 -8.30 26.28
C GLY A 8 -1.24 -8.75 24.86
N MET A 9 0.04 -8.79 24.46
CA MET A 9 0.44 -9.15 23.08
C MET A 9 0.67 -10.65 22.86
N SER A 10 0.46 -11.51 23.87
CA SER A 10 0.59 -12.97 23.72
C SER A 10 -0.58 -13.59 22.96
N ALA A 11 -0.34 -14.16 21.78
CA ALA A 11 -1.35 -14.85 20.97
C ALA A 11 -1.81 -16.21 21.55
N LEU A 12 -1.32 -16.61 22.73
CA LEU A 12 -1.70 -17.87 23.40
C LEU A 12 -2.97 -17.77 24.24
N ALA A 13 -3.43 -16.55 24.54
CA ALA A 13 -4.67 -16.27 25.27
C ALA A 13 -5.52 -15.27 24.46
N GLU A 14 -6.80 -15.11 24.76
CA GLU A 14 -7.61 -14.08 24.09
C GLU A 14 -7.09 -12.65 24.40
N PRO A 15 -7.08 -11.72 23.43
CA PRO A 15 -6.73 -10.34 23.69
C PRO A 15 -7.81 -9.65 24.51
N ASN A 16 -7.41 -8.72 25.38
CA ASN A 16 -8.36 -7.79 25.98
C ASN A 16 -8.85 -6.74 24.96
N GLU A 17 -9.92 -6.04 25.31
CA GLU A 17 -10.55 -5.06 24.41
C GLU A 17 -9.61 -3.92 23.97
N VAL A 18 -8.65 -3.54 24.83
CA VAL A 18 -7.68 -2.48 24.53
C VAL A 18 -6.72 -2.92 23.43
N VAL A 19 -6.24 -4.16 23.49
CA VAL A 19 -5.37 -4.77 22.47
C VAL A 19 -6.15 -5.01 21.19
N THR A 20 -7.36 -5.60 21.27
CA THR A 20 -8.23 -5.82 20.10
C THR A 20 -8.51 -4.52 19.36
N ARG A 21 -8.91 -3.46 20.09
CA ARG A 21 -9.08 -2.11 19.53
C ARG A 21 -7.81 -1.58 18.89
N GLY A 22 -6.68 -1.74 19.57
CA GLY A 22 -5.40 -1.22 19.13
C GLY A 22 -4.93 -1.84 17.82
N ILE A 23 -5.03 -3.17 17.71
CA ILE A 23 -4.66 -3.91 16.49
C ILE A 23 -5.57 -3.52 15.33
N ALA A 24 -6.89 -3.49 15.54
CA ALA A 24 -7.84 -3.10 14.51
C ALA A 24 -7.56 -1.68 13.98
N LEU A 25 -7.47 -0.69 14.88
CA LEU A 25 -7.23 0.70 14.48
C LEU A 25 -5.84 0.91 13.87
N HIS A 26 -4.81 0.20 14.32
CA HIS A 26 -3.47 0.28 13.70
C HIS A 26 -3.52 -0.11 12.22
N LYS A 27 -4.19 -1.23 11.90
CA LYS A 27 -4.37 -1.70 10.53
C LYS A 27 -5.17 -0.70 9.68
N MET A 28 -6.31 -0.24 10.21
CA MET A 28 -7.18 0.70 9.51
C MET A 28 -6.50 2.04 9.24
N ILE A 29 -5.81 2.62 10.22
CA ILE A 29 -5.11 3.91 10.06
C ILE A 29 -4.03 3.79 8.97
N ARG A 30 -3.23 2.72 8.98
CA ARG A 30 -2.22 2.51 7.92
C ARG A 30 -2.86 2.43 6.54
N LEU A 31 -3.92 1.63 6.38
CA LEU A 31 -4.56 1.44 5.08
C LEU A 31 -5.24 2.71 4.58
N VAL A 32 -5.96 3.46 5.42
CA VAL A 32 -6.59 4.71 4.97
C VAL A 32 -5.56 5.75 4.59
N THR A 33 -4.43 5.85 5.32
CA THR A 33 -3.34 6.75 4.96
C THR A 33 -2.67 6.33 3.65
N MET A 34 -2.42 5.03 3.44
CA MET A 34 -1.88 4.54 2.17
C MET A 34 -2.84 4.82 1.01
N ALA A 35 -4.13 4.49 1.15
CA ALA A 35 -5.08 4.53 0.04
C ALA A 35 -5.63 5.92 -0.30
N LEU A 36 -5.69 6.85 0.65
CA LEU A 36 -6.21 8.21 0.44
C LEU A 36 -5.19 9.33 0.64
N GLY A 37 -4.01 9.05 1.20
CA GLY A 37 -3.06 10.08 1.64
C GLY A 37 -2.18 10.68 0.55
N GLY A 38 -2.03 10.02 -0.60
CA GLY A 38 -1.22 10.51 -1.71
C GLY A 38 -0.84 9.40 -2.70
N GLU A 39 0.24 9.64 -3.45
CA GLU A 39 0.72 8.80 -4.55
C GLU A 39 1.92 7.91 -4.14
N GLY A 40 2.22 7.84 -2.85
CA GLY A 40 3.33 7.06 -2.32
C GLY A 40 3.12 6.68 -0.86
N TRP A 41 3.79 5.61 -0.44
CA TRP A 41 3.73 5.10 0.92
C TRP A 41 5.10 5.06 1.56
N LEU A 42 5.17 5.43 2.84
CA LEU A 42 6.40 5.37 3.63
C LEU A 42 6.07 4.83 5.01
N SER A 43 6.87 3.87 5.47
CA SER A 43 6.83 3.36 6.84
C SER A 43 8.23 3.43 7.44
N PHE A 44 8.34 4.00 8.64
CA PHE A 44 9.59 3.96 9.40
C PHE A 44 9.78 2.57 10.01
N MET A 45 11.02 2.08 10.03
CA MET A 45 11.36 0.72 10.47
C MET A 45 10.76 0.37 11.85
N GLY A 46 10.07 -0.77 11.92
CA GLY A 46 9.37 -1.25 13.09
C GLY A 46 7.90 -0.85 13.17
N ASN A 47 7.48 0.23 12.50
CA ASN A 47 6.09 0.69 12.57
C ASN A 47 5.15 -0.25 11.78
N GLU A 48 5.66 -1.01 10.80
CA GLU A 48 4.93 -2.02 10.05
C GLU A 48 4.31 -3.09 10.95
N PHE A 49 5.00 -3.48 12.02
CA PHE A 49 4.49 -4.44 12.99
C PHE A 49 4.06 -3.81 14.31
N GLY A 50 3.99 -2.48 14.41
CA GLY A 50 3.60 -1.79 15.63
C GLY A 50 4.61 -1.94 16.78
N HIS A 51 5.91 -1.78 16.47
CA HIS A 51 6.99 -1.86 17.46
C HIS A 51 6.68 -1.02 18.72
N PRO A 52 6.84 -1.59 19.92
CA PRO A 52 6.51 -0.90 21.16
C PRO A 52 7.53 0.18 21.54
N GLU A 53 7.32 0.82 22.68
CA GLU A 53 8.24 1.82 23.25
C GLU A 53 8.41 3.05 22.33
N TRP A 54 9.59 3.65 22.32
CA TRP A 54 9.96 4.81 21.52
C TRP A 54 11.44 4.71 21.15
N ILE A 55 11.90 5.58 20.26
CA ILE A 55 13.33 5.72 19.93
C ILE A 55 13.92 6.85 20.74
N ASP A 56 15.03 6.57 21.42
CA ASP A 56 15.84 7.56 22.12
C ASP A 56 17.31 7.22 21.89
N PHE A 57 18.07 8.19 21.35
CA PHE A 57 19.50 8.03 21.10
C PHE A 57 20.30 8.29 22.38
N PRO A 58 21.49 7.71 22.52
CA PRO A 58 22.39 8.04 23.63
C PRO A 58 22.66 9.55 23.71
N ARG A 59 22.34 10.15 24.85
CA ARG A 59 22.56 11.57 25.14
C ARG A 59 22.70 11.80 26.64
N ASP A 60 23.19 12.96 27.05
CA ASP A 60 23.38 13.29 28.47
C ASP A 60 22.11 13.07 29.32
N GLY A 61 20.95 13.53 28.83
CA GLY A 61 19.68 13.40 29.54
C GLY A 61 19.10 11.98 29.67
N ASN A 62 19.76 10.95 29.13
CA ASN A 62 19.44 9.54 29.38
C ASN A 62 20.65 8.72 29.84
N GLY A 63 21.72 9.40 30.30
CA GLY A 63 22.94 8.75 30.75
C GLY A 63 23.66 7.98 29.64
N TRP A 64 23.59 8.48 28.40
CA TRP A 64 24.16 7.82 27.21
C TRP A 64 23.65 6.39 26.99
N SER A 65 22.38 6.14 27.37
CA SER A 65 21.77 4.82 27.24
C SER A 65 21.50 4.46 25.78
N HIS A 66 21.87 3.23 25.40
CA HIS A 66 21.52 2.63 24.11
C HIS A 66 20.23 1.80 24.16
N HIS A 67 19.56 1.71 25.32
CA HIS A 67 18.45 0.78 25.54
C HIS A 67 17.30 0.95 24.55
N TYR A 68 16.96 2.19 24.19
CA TYR A 68 15.88 2.51 23.24
C TYR A 68 16.38 2.78 21.81
N CYS A 69 17.69 2.73 21.57
CA CYS A 69 18.30 2.93 20.26
C CYS A 69 18.47 1.60 19.52
N ARG A 70 17.39 0.82 19.41
CA ARG A 70 17.40 -0.54 18.84
C ARG A 70 16.07 -0.90 18.17
N ARG A 71 16.06 -2.03 17.47
CA ARG A 71 14.85 -2.67 16.95
C ARG A 71 14.69 -4.07 17.51
N GLN A 72 13.49 -4.37 17.98
CA GLN A 72 13.12 -5.64 18.60
C GLN A 72 12.49 -6.58 17.57
N TRP A 73 13.23 -6.96 16.53
CA TRP A 73 12.72 -7.81 15.43
C TRP A 73 12.12 -9.13 15.91
N SER A 74 12.65 -9.67 17.01
CA SER A 74 12.11 -10.87 17.66
C SER A 74 10.62 -10.79 18.00
N LEU A 75 10.07 -9.59 18.22
CA LEU A 75 8.65 -9.41 18.48
C LEU A 75 7.78 -9.82 17.29
N ALA A 76 8.21 -9.47 16.08
CA ALA A 76 7.53 -9.80 14.84
C ALA A 76 7.76 -11.27 14.43
N ASP A 77 9.00 -11.76 14.60
CA ASP A 77 9.38 -13.14 14.23
C ASP A 77 8.74 -14.21 15.12
N THR A 78 8.42 -13.86 16.37
CA THR A 78 7.89 -14.80 17.35
C THR A 78 6.42 -15.14 17.08
N THR A 79 6.14 -16.42 16.81
CA THR A 79 4.80 -16.90 16.42
C THR A 79 3.75 -16.85 17.53
N HIS A 80 4.16 -16.78 18.80
CA HIS A 80 3.24 -16.68 19.94
C HIS A 80 2.94 -15.24 20.37
N LEU A 81 3.38 -14.24 19.61
CA LEU A 81 3.02 -12.83 19.81
C LEU A 81 2.13 -12.31 18.69
N ARG A 82 1.39 -11.24 18.99
CA ARG A 82 0.43 -10.61 18.05
C ARG A 82 1.06 -9.65 17.05
N TYR A 83 2.32 -9.25 17.21
CA TYR A 83 3.00 -8.35 16.27
C TYR A 83 3.07 -8.95 14.86
N LYS A 84 3.14 -10.28 14.74
CA LYS A 84 3.06 -11.01 13.47
C LYS A 84 1.81 -10.67 12.64
N PHE A 85 0.69 -10.38 13.30
CA PHE A 85 -0.57 -10.03 12.62
C PHE A 85 -0.50 -8.65 11.96
N LEU A 86 0.17 -7.69 12.62
CA LEU A 86 0.40 -6.36 12.07
C LEU A 86 1.41 -6.42 10.91
N GLN A 87 2.46 -7.22 11.06
CA GLN A 87 3.43 -7.47 9.99
C GLN A 87 2.80 -8.13 8.75
N ALA A 88 1.96 -9.14 8.96
CA ALA A 88 1.25 -9.83 7.89
C ALA A 88 0.27 -8.89 7.17
N TRP A 89 -0.43 -8.03 7.92
CA TRP A 89 -1.30 -7.00 7.36
C TRP A 89 -0.52 -6.02 6.49
N ASP A 90 0.62 -5.51 6.97
CA ASP A 90 1.43 -4.56 6.21
C ASP A 90 1.93 -5.17 4.90
N ALA A 91 2.41 -6.41 4.94
CA ALA A 91 2.82 -7.12 3.74
C ALA A 91 1.64 -7.35 2.77
N ALA A 92 0.43 -7.57 3.28
CA ALA A 92 -0.77 -7.70 2.45
C ALA A 92 -1.20 -6.36 1.83
N MET A 93 -1.05 -5.24 2.54
CA MET A 93 -1.28 -3.90 1.97
C MET A 93 -0.32 -3.62 0.80
N MET A 94 0.97 -3.93 0.97
CA MET A 94 1.96 -3.75 -0.10
C MET A 94 1.64 -4.63 -1.32
N ARG A 95 1.27 -5.91 -1.10
CA ARG A 95 0.85 -6.80 -2.20
C ARG A 95 -0.44 -6.35 -2.87
N LEU A 96 -1.36 -5.75 -2.12
CA LEU A 96 -2.58 -5.19 -2.69
C LEU A 96 -2.24 -4.06 -3.67
N ASP A 97 -1.33 -3.15 -3.31
CA ASP A 97 -0.93 -2.09 -4.23
C ASP A 97 -0.08 -2.60 -5.40
N GLU A 98 0.86 -3.52 -5.15
CA GLU A 98 1.62 -4.19 -6.21
C GLU A 98 0.68 -4.81 -7.26
N HIS A 99 -0.41 -5.44 -6.79
CA HIS A 99 -1.36 -6.10 -7.66
C HIS A 99 -2.37 -5.17 -8.32
N TYR A 100 -2.75 -4.04 -7.71
CA TYR A 100 -3.84 -3.17 -8.19
C TYR A 100 -3.40 -1.75 -8.60
N GLY A 101 -2.14 -1.36 -8.36
CA GLY A 101 -1.57 -0.06 -8.67
C GLY A 101 -2.43 1.12 -8.19
N PHE A 102 -3.05 1.02 -7.02
CA PHE A 102 -4.02 2.04 -6.59
C PHE A 102 -3.32 3.33 -6.13
N LEU A 103 -2.07 3.27 -5.66
CA LEU A 103 -1.28 4.46 -5.32
C LEU A 103 -1.00 5.34 -6.54
N SER A 104 -0.59 4.74 -7.65
CA SER A 104 -0.25 5.44 -8.91
C SER A 104 -1.48 5.83 -9.74
N SER A 105 -2.66 5.28 -9.41
CA SER A 105 -3.92 5.64 -10.07
C SER A 105 -4.31 7.10 -9.81
N SER A 106 -4.65 7.82 -10.88
CA SER A 106 -5.25 9.16 -10.79
C SER A 106 -6.72 9.14 -10.33
N HIS A 107 -7.40 7.99 -10.42
CA HIS A 107 -8.78 7.85 -9.93
C HIS A 107 -8.81 7.75 -8.41
N GLN A 108 -9.41 8.75 -7.78
CA GLN A 108 -9.70 8.79 -6.34
C GLN A 108 -11.06 9.49 -6.14
N TRP A 109 -11.99 8.84 -5.44
CA TRP A 109 -13.31 9.41 -5.21
C TRP A 109 -13.91 8.97 -3.89
N VAL A 110 -14.16 9.89 -2.96
CA VAL A 110 -14.86 9.59 -1.71
C VAL A 110 -16.36 9.60 -1.96
N THR A 111 -16.97 8.42 -1.98
CA THR A 111 -18.40 8.26 -2.26
C THR A 111 -19.26 8.56 -1.04
N HIS A 112 -18.76 8.25 0.17
CA HIS A 112 -19.55 8.39 1.39
C HIS A 112 -18.70 8.66 2.63
N MET A 113 -19.20 9.59 3.45
CA MET A 113 -18.69 9.91 4.78
C MET A 113 -19.89 10.06 5.70
N ASP A 114 -20.15 9.06 6.53
CA ASP A 114 -21.22 9.11 7.53
C ASP A 114 -20.64 9.25 8.93
N GLU A 115 -20.93 10.38 9.57
CA GLU A 115 -20.44 10.68 10.92
C GLU A 115 -21.21 9.93 12.01
N GLN A 116 -22.48 9.56 11.76
CA GLN A 116 -23.33 8.89 12.75
C GLN A 116 -23.00 7.40 12.83
N GLU A 117 -22.92 6.75 11.68
CA GLU A 117 -22.54 5.34 11.55
C GLU A 117 -21.02 5.16 11.65
N GLN A 118 -20.26 6.23 11.41
CA GLN A 118 -18.79 6.23 11.37
C GLN A 118 -18.25 5.35 10.24
N ILE A 119 -18.90 5.42 9.07
CA ILE A 119 -18.54 4.68 7.87
C ILE A 119 -17.91 5.63 6.85
N LEU A 120 -16.77 5.21 6.31
CA LEU A 120 -16.09 5.88 5.19
C LEU A 120 -16.04 4.91 4.01
N VAL A 121 -16.52 5.34 2.86
CA VAL A 121 -16.44 4.61 1.59
C VAL A 121 -15.78 5.48 0.53
N PHE A 122 -14.83 4.91 -0.19
CA PHE A 122 -14.19 5.57 -1.32
C PHE A 122 -13.70 4.58 -2.37
N GLU A 123 -13.39 5.12 -3.54
CA GLU A 123 -12.78 4.45 -4.66
C GLU A 123 -11.34 4.95 -4.82
N ARG A 124 -10.41 4.04 -5.09
CA ARG A 124 -9.04 4.38 -5.51
C ARG A 124 -8.59 3.33 -6.51
N GLY A 125 -8.25 3.75 -7.73
CA GLY A 125 -7.98 2.83 -8.83
C GLY A 125 -9.16 1.88 -9.10
N PRO A 126 -8.94 0.57 -9.31
CA PRO A 126 -10.00 -0.39 -9.57
C PRO A 126 -10.73 -0.88 -8.31
N LEU A 127 -10.42 -0.32 -7.13
CA LEU A 127 -10.85 -0.83 -5.84
C LEU A 127 -11.88 0.07 -5.16
N VAL A 128 -12.78 -0.55 -4.39
CA VAL A 128 -13.72 0.10 -3.48
C VAL A 128 -13.32 -0.24 -2.04
N PHE A 129 -13.12 0.78 -1.21
CA PHE A 129 -12.71 0.65 0.17
C PHE A 129 -13.87 1.00 1.10
N VAL A 130 -14.08 0.16 2.11
CA VAL A 130 -15.14 0.32 3.13
C VAL A 130 -14.49 0.27 4.50
N PHE A 131 -14.55 1.37 5.24
CA PHE A 131 -14.05 1.48 6.60
C PHE A 131 -15.21 1.68 7.57
N ASN A 132 -15.34 0.78 8.54
CA ASN A 132 -16.23 0.95 9.69
C ASN A 132 -15.41 1.31 10.92
N TRP A 133 -15.40 2.60 11.27
CA TRP A 133 -14.71 3.14 12.44
C TRP A 133 -15.51 2.99 13.74
N ASN A 134 -16.77 2.57 13.63
CA ASN A 134 -17.66 2.47 14.76
C ASN A 134 -17.10 1.49 15.80
N PRO A 135 -17.07 1.86 17.09
CA PRO A 135 -16.56 0.97 18.13
C PRO A 135 -17.43 -0.29 18.34
N PHE A 136 -18.73 -0.21 18.04
CA PHE A 136 -19.70 -1.26 18.35
C PHE A 136 -20.68 -1.56 17.20
N GLY A 137 -20.84 -0.63 16.25
CA GLY A 137 -21.72 -0.74 15.11
C GLY A 137 -21.34 -1.89 14.19
N PHE A 138 -22.29 -2.77 13.97
CA PHE A 138 -22.17 -3.94 13.11
C PHE A 138 -23.34 -3.89 12.13
N TYR A 139 -23.03 -3.83 10.83
CA TYR A 139 -24.02 -3.59 9.80
C TYR A 139 -24.09 -4.79 8.85
N GLU A 140 -25.23 -5.46 8.85
CA GLU A 140 -25.54 -6.52 7.89
C GLU A 140 -26.16 -5.93 6.62
N GLY A 141 -25.58 -6.24 5.47
CA GLY A 141 -26.10 -5.77 4.18
C GLY A 141 -26.01 -4.24 4.01
N TYR A 142 -24.98 -3.62 4.58
CA TYR A 142 -24.68 -2.20 4.42
C TYR A 142 -24.52 -1.88 2.93
N ARG A 143 -25.24 -0.86 2.44
CA ARG A 143 -25.30 -0.58 1.01
C ARG A 143 -24.17 0.37 0.60
N VAL A 144 -23.26 -0.13 -0.23
CA VAL A 144 -22.04 0.56 -0.67
C VAL A 144 -22.17 0.88 -2.17
N ALA A 145 -22.04 2.16 -2.52
CA ALA A 145 -21.97 2.62 -3.89
C ALA A 145 -20.72 2.10 -4.61
N VAL A 146 -20.87 1.66 -5.87
CA VAL A 146 -19.78 1.15 -6.71
C VAL A 146 -19.82 1.79 -8.11
N PRO A 147 -18.67 1.90 -8.81
CA PRO A 147 -18.59 2.58 -10.12
C PRO A 147 -19.26 1.81 -11.26
N HIS A 148 -19.22 0.48 -11.21
CA HIS A 148 -19.62 -0.37 -12.32
C HIS A 148 -20.54 -1.50 -11.85
N PRO A 149 -21.49 -1.91 -12.71
CA PRO A 149 -22.26 -3.10 -12.46
C PRO A 149 -21.36 -4.33 -12.50
N GLY A 150 -21.82 -5.42 -11.88
CA GLY A 150 -21.17 -6.72 -11.91
C GLY A 150 -21.03 -7.35 -10.54
N LYS A 151 -20.14 -8.32 -10.49
CA LYS A 151 -19.82 -9.12 -9.32
C LYS A 151 -18.60 -8.57 -8.60
N TRP A 152 -18.74 -8.27 -7.32
CA TRP A 152 -17.67 -7.77 -6.47
C TRP A 152 -17.25 -8.81 -5.44
N ARG A 153 -15.95 -8.87 -5.16
CA ARG A 153 -15.34 -9.79 -4.19
C ARG A 153 -14.33 -9.08 -3.31
N VAL A 154 -14.05 -9.65 -2.15
CA VAL A 154 -13.05 -9.14 -1.22
C VAL A 154 -11.66 -9.25 -1.84
N ALA A 155 -10.95 -8.12 -1.92
CA ALA A 155 -9.53 -8.04 -2.28
C ALA A 155 -8.64 -8.12 -1.03
N LEU A 156 -9.07 -7.47 0.06
CA LEU A 156 -8.36 -7.45 1.34
C LEU A 156 -9.36 -7.23 2.49
N ASP A 157 -9.21 -7.99 3.56
CA ASP A 157 -10.09 -7.96 4.73
C ASP A 157 -9.26 -7.87 6.02
N SER A 158 -9.32 -6.74 6.71
CA SER A 158 -8.62 -6.56 7.99
C SER A 158 -9.15 -7.45 9.12
N ASP A 159 -10.36 -7.98 9.03
CA ASP A 159 -10.96 -8.87 10.02
C ASP A 159 -10.53 -10.33 9.83
N ALA A 160 -9.74 -10.67 8.81
CA ALA A 160 -9.25 -12.03 8.63
C ALA A 160 -8.38 -12.52 9.80
N TRP A 161 -8.41 -13.83 10.06
CA TRP A 161 -7.64 -14.48 11.13
C TRP A 161 -6.13 -14.27 10.99
N ASP A 162 -5.62 -14.26 9.75
CA ASP A 162 -4.21 -14.03 9.45
C ASP A 162 -3.71 -12.64 9.86
N PHE A 163 -4.65 -11.70 10.07
CA PHE A 163 -4.36 -10.35 10.56
C PHE A 163 -4.88 -10.12 11.98
N GLY A 164 -5.22 -11.19 12.70
CA GLY A 164 -5.68 -11.14 14.09
C GLY A 164 -7.08 -10.53 14.25
N GLY A 165 -7.92 -10.60 13.22
CA GLY A 165 -9.35 -10.30 13.33
C GLY A 165 -10.18 -11.54 13.70
N MET A 166 -11.51 -11.43 13.58
CA MET A 166 -12.46 -12.48 13.99
C MET A 166 -12.97 -13.37 12.84
N GLY A 167 -12.51 -13.12 11.61
CA GLY A 167 -12.87 -13.88 10.41
C GLY A 167 -14.35 -13.86 10.06
N ARG A 168 -15.03 -12.72 10.25
CA ARG A 168 -16.49 -12.62 10.05
C ARG A 168 -16.90 -12.40 8.60
N VAL A 169 -16.00 -11.88 7.77
CA VAL A 169 -16.28 -11.55 6.37
C VAL A 169 -15.98 -12.76 5.48
N GLY A 170 -16.95 -13.17 4.64
CA GLY A 170 -16.78 -14.29 3.73
C GLY A 170 -15.98 -13.90 2.48
N HIS A 171 -14.81 -14.51 2.27
CA HIS A 171 -13.93 -14.19 1.13
C HIS A 171 -14.43 -14.76 -0.21
N ASP A 172 -15.18 -15.86 -0.17
CA ASP A 172 -15.79 -16.49 -1.35
C ASP A 172 -17.17 -15.91 -1.72
N ALA A 173 -17.67 -14.94 -0.96
CA ALA A 173 -18.99 -14.37 -1.17
C ALA A 173 -19.01 -13.45 -2.41
N ASP A 174 -19.99 -13.68 -3.29
CA ASP A 174 -20.26 -12.83 -4.44
C ASP A 174 -21.20 -11.69 -4.05
N HIS A 175 -20.76 -10.45 -4.27
CA HIS A 175 -21.52 -9.25 -3.98
C HIS A 175 -22.00 -8.65 -5.32
N PHE A 176 -23.23 -8.97 -5.72
CA PHE A 176 -23.80 -8.47 -6.97
C PHE A 176 -24.29 -7.03 -6.83
N SER A 177 -24.03 -6.20 -7.84
CA SER A 177 -24.49 -4.82 -7.88
C SER A 177 -25.96 -4.72 -8.29
N ASP A 178 -26.71 -3.84 -7.62
CA ASP A 178 -28.05 -3.41 -8.01
C ASP A 178 -28.03 -1.99 -8.58
N PRO A 179 -28.88 -1.67 -9.58
CA PRO A 179 -29.03 -0.32 -10.13
C PRO A 179 -29.86 0.59 -9.21
N GLU A 180 -29.60 0.55 -7.90
CA GLU A 180 -30.31 1.31 -6.88
C GLU A 180 -29.36 2.30 -6.20
N PRO A 181 -29.75 3.59 -6.09
CA PRO A 181 -28.99 4.57 -5.34
C PRO A 181 -28.87 4.13 -3.87
N ALA A 182 -27.64 4.03 -3.38
CA ALA A 182 -27.39 3.88 -1.95
C ALA A 182 -27.48 5.22 -1.23
N GLY A 183 -27.71 5.24 0.09
CA GLY A 183 -27.44 6.44 0.90
C GLY A 183 -25.97 6.93 0.76
N THR A 184 -25.10 6.03 0.29
CA THR A 184 -23.69 6.25 -0.04
C THR A 184 -23.42 6.70 -1.49
N SER A 185 -24.45 6.86 -2.33
CA SER A 185 -24.30 7.03 -3.78
C SER A 185 -24.54 8.47 -4.26
N ARG A 186 -23.78 9.45 -3.77
CA ARG A 186 -23.95 10.84 -4.26
C ARG A 186 -23.87 10.93 -5.79
N ASP A 187 -23.01 10.10 -6.43
CA ASP A 187 -22.75 10.13 -7.88
C ASP A 187 -22.60 8.75 -8.53
N ARG A 188 -23.25 7.71 -7.96
CA ARG A 188 -23.16 6.32 -8.46
C ARG A 188 -24.54 5.73 -8.68
N GLN A 189 -24.67 4.97 -9.76
CA GLN A 189 -25.94 4.32 -10.13
C GLN A 189 -25.99 2.86 -9.72
N GLN A 190 -24.89 2.32 -9.19
CA GLN A 190 -24.75 0.92 -8.81
C GLN A 190 -24.38 0.84 -7.34
N SER A 191 -24.89 -0.17 -6.65
CA SER A 191 -24.51 -0.44 -5.26
C SER A 191 -24.47 -1.94 -4.96
N ILE A 192 -23.59 -2.34 -4.05
CA ILE A 192 -23.53 -3.69 -3.48
C ILE A 192 -23.95 -3.65 -2.01
N ARG A 193 -24.35 -4.80 -1.45
CA ARG A 193 -24.59 -4.96 -0.01
C ARG A 193 -23.46 -5.73 0.61
N VAL A 194 -22.87 -5.21 1.68
CA VAL A 194 -21.70 -5.82 2.34
C VAL A 194 -21.95 -6.04 3.83
N LEU A 195 -21.18 -6.95 4.42
CA LEU A 195 -21.02 -7.00 5.87
C LEU A 195 -19.97 -5.97 6.28
N ALA A 196 -20.32 -5.08 7.22
CA ALA A 196 -19.38 -4.11 7.77
C ALA A 196 -19.28 -4.26 9.31
N PRO A 197 -18.43 -5.17 9.82
CA PRO A 197 -18.23 -5.33 11.26
C PRO A 197 -17.53 -4.11 11.88
N SER A 198 -17.71 -3.91 13.20
CA SER A 198 -17.07 -2.81 13.92
C SER A 198 -15.54 -2.87 13.82
N ARG A 199 -14.92 -1.70 13.61
CA ARG A 199 -13.47 -1.52 13.49
C ARG A 199 -12.84 -2.42 12.43
N THR A 200 -13.38 -2.37 11.21
CA THR A 200 -12.85 -3.12 10.07
C THR A 200 -12.62 -2.21 8.86
N ALA A 201 -11.62 -2.56 8.06
CA ALA A 201 -11.42 -2.08 6.71
C ALA A 201 -11.50 -3.27 5.75
N ILE A 202 -12.42 -3.21 4.79
CA ILE A 202 -12.62 -4.21 3.75
C ILE A 202 -12.48 -3.54 2.39
N VAL A 203 -11.73 -4.18 1.50
CA VAL A 203 -11.47 -3.71 0.14
C VAL A 203 -12.09 -4.68 -0.84
N TYR A 204 -12.76 -4.16 -1.85
CA TYR A 204 -13.46 -4.92 -2.88
C TYR A 204 -12.91 -4.62 -4.26
N TYR A 205 -12.90 -5.63 -5.12
CA TYR A 205 -12.61 -5.51 -6.56
C TYR A 205 -13.79 -6.05 -7.37
N ASN A 206 -13.94 -5.54 -8.60
CA ASN A 206 -14.93 -6.04 -9.54
C ASN A 206 -14.35 -7.26 -10.28
N ALA A 207 -14.87 -8.45 -10.01
CA ALA A 207 -14.39 -9.71 -10.55
C ALA A 207 -14.68 -9.87 -12.06
N ASP A 208 -15.65 -9.14 -12.60
CA ASP A 208 -15.99 -9.22 -14.03
C ASP A 208 -15.03 -8.39 -14.88
N THR A 209 -14.52 -7.27 -14.36
CA THR A 209 -13.56 -6.41 -15.08
C THR A 209 -12.10 -6.68 -14.72
N HIS A 210 -11.84 -7.40 -13.62
CA HIS A 210 -10.49 -7.70 -13.14
C HIS A 210 -9.57 -8.34 -14.20
N THR A 211 -10.09 -9.30 -14.97
CA THR A 211 -9.31 -10.02 -15.99
C THR A 211 -8.81 -9.08 -17.09
N HIS A 212 -9.63 -8.10 -17.49
CA HIS A 212 -9.26 -7.12 -18.50
C HIS A 212 -8.28 -6.08 -17.95
N TRP A 213 -8.46 -5.67 -16.70
CA TRP A 213 -7.55 -4.76 -16.01
C TRP A 213 -6.13 -5.34 -15.91
N GLN A 214 -6.00 -6.63 -15.56
CA GLN A 214 -4.68 -7.30 -15.50
C GLN A 214 -3.97 -7.33 -16.87
N GLN A 215 -4.72 -7.54 -17.95
CA GLN A 215 -4.15 -7.57 -19.29
C GLN A 215 -3.66 -6.19 -19.74
N GLN A 216 -4.34 -5.11 -19.37
CA GLN A 216 -3.92 -3.74 -19.70
C GLN A 216 -2.66 -3.31 -18.95
N GLN A 217 -2.46 -3.76 -17.71
CA GLN A 217 -1.24 -3.48 -16.93
C GLN A 217 0.00 -4.16 -17.50
N GLN A 218 -0.15 -5.34 -18.11
CA GLN A 218 0.97 -6.11 -18.67
C GLN A 218 1.37 -5.66 -20.09
N GLN A 219 0.52 -4.88 -20.79
CA GLN A 219 0.80 -4.43 -22.16
C GLN A 219 2.00 -3.49 -22.26
N PRO A 220 2.14 -2.44 -21.42
CA PRO A 220 3.30 -1.54 -21.47
C PRO A 220 4.64 -2.27 -21.17
N GLU A 221 4.64 -3.20 -20.20
CA GLU A 221 5.84 -3.97 -19.85
C GLU A 221 6.27 -4.92 -20.97
N ALA A 222 5.32 -5.52 -21.68
CA ALA A 222 5.60 -6.38 -22.83
C ALA A 222 6.11 -5.58 -24.03
N GLU A 223 5.61 -4.35 -24.23
CA GLU A 223 6.08 -3.43 -25.28
C GLU A 223 7.51 -2.93 -24.98
N GLU A 224 7.82 -2.53 -23.75
CA GLU A 224 9.19 -2.14 -23.35
C GLU A 224 10.19 -3.30 -23.49
N GLN A 225 9.79 -4.53 -23.13
CA GLN A 225 10.64 -5.71 -23.30
C GLN A 225 10.88 -6.03 -24.79
N GLN A 226 9.87 -5.90 -25.63
CA GLN A 226 10.00 -6.07 -27.08
C GLN A 226 10.89 -5.00 -27.71
N GLU A 227 10.80 -3.74 -27.28
CA GLU A 227 11.69 -2.67 -27.75
C GLU A 227 13.14 -2.89 -27.33
N GLN A 228 13.38 -3.40 -26.12
CA GLN A 228 14.73 -3.76 -25.65
C GLN A 228 15.32 -4.95 -26.43
N GLU A 229 14.52 -5.97 -26.74
CA GLU A 229 14.95 -7.10 -27.58
C GLU A 229 15.21 -6.69 -29.04
N GLN A 230 14.39 -5.81 -29.61
CA GLN A 230 14.57 -5.30 -30.98
C GLN A 230 15.74 -4.30 -31.08
N GLY A 231 16.03 -3.53 -30.03
CA GLY A 231 17.16 -2.61 -29.95
C GLY A 231 18.53 -3.31 -29.93
N LEU A 232 18.61 -4.55 -29.46
CA LEU A 232 19.82 -5.38 -29.47
C LEU A 232 20.10 -6.03 -30.85
N GLY A 233 19.15 -5.99 -31.79
CA GLY A 233 19.26 -6.59 -33.13
C GLY A 233 19.93 -5.72 -34.21
N HIS A 234 20.19 -4.44 -33.93
CA HIS A 234 20.76 -3.49 -34.91
C HIS A 234 22.18 -3.02 -34.54
N SER A 235 23.13 -3.95 -34.40
CA SER A 235 24.55 -3.60 -34.56
C SER A 235 24.87 -3.47 -36.06
N HIS A 236 24.86 -2.24 -36.58
CA HIS A 236 25.25 -1.94 -37.95
C HIS A 236 26.70 -2.39 -38.24
N SER A 237 26.88 -3.22 -39.29
CA SER A 237 28.18 -3.46 -39.90
C SER A 237 28.66 -2.16 -40.57
N LEU A 238 29.74 -1.56 -40.07
CA LEU A 238 30.47 -0.52 -40.78
C LEU A 238 31.53 -1.18 -41.66
N HIS A 239 31.23 -1.33 -42.95
CA HIS A 239 32.24 -1.55 -43.98
C HIS A 239 32.58 -0.21 -44.65
N GLY A 240 33.88 0.02 -44.80
CA GLY A 240 34.51 1.34 -44.95
C GLY A 240 34.24 2.10 -46.24
N LEU A 241 34.64 3.38 -46.19
CA LEU A 241 35.03 4.22 -47.32
C LEU A 241 35.97 5.31 -46.80
N ALA A 242 37.17 5.39 -47.40
CA ALA A 242 38.22 6.33 -47.07
C ALA A 242 37.92 7.74 -47.64
N PRO A 243 38.40 8.84 -47.01
CA PRO A 243 38.33 10.16 -47.63
C PRO A 243 39.65 10.55 -48.31
N ALA A 244 39.49 11.16 -49.48
CA ALA A 244 40.55 11.77 -50.28
C ALA A 244 41.03 13.11 -49.68
N ALA A 245 42.30 13.42 -49.90
CA ALA A 245 43.00 14.59 -49.41
C ALA A 245 42.71 15.86 -50.24
N THR A 246 42.59 17.00 -49.55
CA THR A 246 42.86 18.33 -50.11
C THR A 246 43.54 19.20 -49.05
N GLN A 247 44.71 19.74 -49.39
CA GLN A 247 45.46 20.72 -48.59
C GLN A 247 44.85 22.11 -48.73
N THR A 248 44.89 22.93 -47.66
CA THR A 248 45.41 24.32 -47.71
C THR A 248 45.69 24.88 -46.31
N ALA A 249 46.98 25.19 -46.12
CA ALA A 249 47.68 26.22 -45.34
C ALA A 249 47.01 27.10 -44.25
N GLY A 250 47.80 27.29 -43.17
CA GLY A 250 47.84 28.45 -42.28
C GLY A 250 47.33 28.13 -40.88
N GLY A 251 48.06 28.26 -39.77
CA GLY A 251 49.36 28.84 -39.46
C GLY A 251 49.32 29.24 -37.98
N LEU A 252 50.41 28.97 -37.24
CA LEU A 252 50.75 29.45 -35.88
C LEU A 252 49.90 28.88 -34.71
N SER A 253 50.36 28.69 -33.47
CA SER A 253 51.65 28.45 -32.79
C SER A 253 51.45 28.85 -31.32
N LEU A 254 51.73 27.94 -30.38
CA LEU A 254 52.06 28.18 -28.95
C LEU A 254 50.91 28.73 -28.06
N ALA A 255 50.76 28.44 -26.76
CA ALA A 255 51.59 27.82 -25.74
C ALA A 255 50.65 27.32 -24.60
N SER A 256 50.81 26.11 -24.08
CA SER A 256 51.32 25.78 -22.72
C SER A 256 50.75 26.57 -21.53
N GLY A 257 50.19 25.86 -20.55
CA GLY A 257 49.92 26.37 -19.20
C GLY A 257 49.37 25.27 -18.29
N ASP A 258 50.27 24.61 -17.58
CA ASP A 258 50.06 23.66 -16.49
C ASP A 258 49.47 24.30 -15.21
N GLU A 259 49.19 23.42 -14.24
CA GLU A 259 49.06 23.58 -12.78
C GLU A 259 47.63 23.43 -12.24
N GLN A 260 47.25 22.26 -11.71
CA GLN A 260 47.55 21.67 -10.39
C GLN A 260 46.96 22.39 -9.16
N SER A 261 46.26 21.56 -8.39
CA SER A 261 46.25 21.45 -6.91
C SER A 261 45.21 22.23 -6.10
N GLY A 262 44.53 21.46 -5.22
CA GLY A 262 44.34 21.87 -3.83
C GLY A 262 42.90 21.84 -3.32
N PRO A 263 42.68 21.54 -2.02
CA PRO A 263 41.90 20.37 -1.66
C PRO A 263 40.60 20.65 -0.90
N LEU A 264 39.86 19.55 -0.78
CA LEU A 264 38.64 19.31 -0.02
C LEU A 264 38.80 19.58 1.48
N TYR A 265 37.78 20.19 2.05
CA TYR A 265 37.22 19.90 3.38
C TYR A 265 35.71 19.71 3.22
#